data_AF-A0A7V6GBT8-F1
#
_entry.id   AF-A0A7V6GBT8-F1
#
_cell.length_a   1.000
_cell.length_b   1.000
_cell.length_c   1.000
_cell.angle_alpha   90.00
_cell.angle_beta   90.00
_cell.angle_gamma   90.00
#
_symmetry.space_group_name_H-M   'P 1'
#
loop_
_entity.id
_entity.type
_entity.pdbx_description
1 polymer ?
#
loop_
_entity_poly.entity_id
_entity_poly.type
_entity_poly.pdbx_seq_one_letter_code
_entity_poly.pdbx_strand_id
1 'polypeptide(L)'
;MWLEIVISLFIGLFFGSTVGIFNHWLVWSAFKKSDRLPPAKARNKLMGRYLIRYAVNFLTLATYFWHRDTFILVGTAVGLTLMGKILAVKYSFFKKEVK
;
A
#
# COMPACT_ATOMS: atom_id res chain seq x y z
N MET A 1 -2.67 -7.89 29.37
CA MET A 1 -1.72 -8.62 28.48
C MET A 1 -2.35 -8.95 27.12
N TRP A 2 -3.34 -9.85 27.01
CA TRP A 2 -3.94 -10.18 25.69
C TRP A 2 -4.66 -9.02 25.00
N LEU A 3 -5.39 -8.20 25.76
CA LEU A 3 -6.10 -7.02 25.24
C LEU A 3 -5.16 -5.98 24.63
N GLU A 4 -4.01 -5.72 25.26
CA GLU A 4 -3.02 -4.77 24.74
C GLU A 4 -2.38 -5.24 23.43
N ILE A 5 -2.09 -6.54 23.33
CA ILE A 5 -1.57 -7.14 22.09
C ILE A 5 -2.58 -6.98 20.94
N VAL A 6 -3.87 -7.22 21.21
CA VAL A 6 -4.94 -7.09 20.23
C VAL A 6 -5.11 -5.63 19.80
N ILE A 7 -5.11 -4.68 20.75
CA ILE A 7 -5.20 -3.24 20.46
C ILE A 7 -4.02 -2.79 19.60
N SER A 8 -2.80 -3.17 19.96
CA SER A 8 -1.58 -2.86 19.20
C SER A 8 -1.61 -3.44 17.78
N LEU A 9 -2.10 -4.67 17.61
CA LEU A 9 -2.31 -5.28 16.28
C LEU A 9 -3.32 -4.48 15.46
N PHE A 10 -4.44 -4.07 16.05
CA PHE A 10 -5.47 -3.29 15.36
C PHE A 10 -4.97 -1.90 14.96
N ILE A 11 -4.21 -1.23 15.82
CA ILE A 11 -3.58 0.07 15.52
C ILE A 11 -2.63 -0.08 14.34
N GLY A 12 -1.75 -1.09 14.38
CA GLY A 12 -0.85 -1.38 13.26
C GLY A 12 -1.60 -1.69 11.97
N LEU A 13 -2.65 -2.52 12.05
CA LEU A 13 -3.45 -2.91 10.89
C LEU A 13 -4.20 -1.72 10.30
N PHE A 14 -4.78 -0.85 11.13
CA PHE A 14 -5.46 0.37 10.68
C PHE A 14 -4.49 1.35 10.03
N PHE A 15 -3.32 1.55 10.65
CA PHE A 15 -2.27 2.42 10.13
C PHE A 15 -1.72 1.90 8.79
N GLY A 16 -1.33 0.62 8.73
CA GLY A 16 -0.85 -0.04 7.52
C GLY A 16 -1.88 -0.06 6.40
N SER A 17 -3.16 -0.27 6.73
CA SER A 17 -4.26 -0.20 5.75
C SER A 17 -4.46 1.21 5.21
N THR A 18 -4.46 2.22 6.08
CA THR A 18 -4.63 3.63 5.69
C THR A 18 -3.50 4.08 4.76
N VAL A 19 -2.25 3.75 5.12
CA VAL A 19 -1.08 4.03 4.29
C VAL A 19 -1.18 3.27 2.97
N GLY A 20 -1.56 1.99 2.99
CA GLY A 20 -1.78 1.18 1.79
C GLY A 20 -2.81 1.77 0.82
N ILE A 21 -3.95 2.26 1.32
CA ILE A 21 -5.00 2.93 0.53
C ILE A 21 -4.44 4.20 -0.10
N PHE A 22 -3.77 5.05 0.70
CA PHE A 22 -3.21 6.31 0.23
C PHE A 22 -2.16 6.09 -0.87
N ASN A 23 -1.27 5.13 -0.67
CA ASN A 23 -0.23 4.76 -1.63
C ASN A 23 -0.84 4.30 -2.97
N HIS A 24 -1.92 3.51 -2.89
CA HIS A 24 -2.60 3.03 -4.07
C HIS A 24 -3.38 4.13 -4.79
N TRP A 25 -4.07 5.00 -4.05
CA TRP A 25 -4.75 6.15 -4.62
C TRP A 25 -3.78 7.08 -5.34
N LEU A 26 -2.58 7.27 -4.79
CA LEU A 26 -1.47 7.91 -5.50
C LEU A 26 -1.17 7.18 -6.80
N VAL A 27 -0.86 5.88 -6.81
CA VAL A 27 -0.54 5.17 -8.07
C VAL A 27 -1.68 5.29 -9.11
N TRP A 28 -2.93 5.13 -8.70
CA TRP A 28 -4.10 5.23 -9.58
C TRP A 28 -4.30 6.64 -10.16
N SER A 29 -4.16 7.68 -9.35
CA SER A 29 -4.20 9.08 -9.81
C SER A 29 -3.11 9.37 -10.84
N ALA A 30 -1.94 8.74 -10.69
CA ALA A 30 -0.87 8.80 -11.69
C ALA A 30 -1.24 8.08 -12.97
N PHE A 31 -1.79 6.87 -12.84
CA PHE A 31 -2.20 6.02 -13.95
C PHE A 31 -3.21 6.74 -14.84
N LYS A 32 -4.26 7.32 -14.23
CA LYS A 32 -5.29 8.10 -14.93
C LYS A 32 -4.71 9.35 -15.62
N LYS A 33 -3.66 9.96 -15.06
CA LYS A 33 -2.94 11.08 -15.70
C LYS A 33 -1.92 10.64 -16.75
N SER A 34 -1.50 9.37 -16.76
CA SER A 34 -0.54 8.83 -17.73
C SER A 34 -1.18 8.22 -18.97
N ASP A 35 -2.49 7.94 -18.96
CA ASP A 35 -3.24 7.43 -20.11
C ASP A 35 -3.20 8.37 -21.34
N ARG A 36 -2.96 9.66 -21.11
CA ARG A 36 -2.81 10.69 -22.17
C ARG A 36 -1.35 10.90 -22.61
N LEU A 37 -0.39 10.16 -22.07
CA LEU A 37 1.04 10.33 -22.35
C LEU A 37 1.58 9.20 -23.24
N PRO A 38 2.64 9.47 -24.04
CA PRO A 38 3.32 8.45 -24.83
C PRO A 38 3.78 7.28 -23.94
N PRO A 39 3.73 6.02 -24.42
CA PRO A 39 3.95 4.82 -23.62
C PRO A 39 5.30 4.82 -22.89
N ALA A 40 6.35 5.40 -23.48
CA ALA A 40 7.67 5.54 -22.84
C ALA A 40 7.65 6.48 -21.61
N LYS A 41 6.93 7.61 -21.69
CA LYS A 41 6.78 8.57 -20.59
C LYS A 41 5.81 8.05 -19.52
N ALA A 42 4.78 7.32 -19.92
CA ALA A 42 3.85 6.65 -19.00
C ALA A 42 4.57 5.59 -18.15
N ARG A 43 5.43 4.77 -18.76
CA ARG A 43 6.21 3.74 -18.05
C ARG A 43 7.12 4.33 -16.97
N ASN A 44 7.90 5.37 -17.28
CA ASN A 44 8.78 6.00 -16.30
C ASN A 44 8.01 6.63 -15.14
N LYS A 45 6.87 7.26 -15.42
CA LYS A 45 6.02 7.88 -14.38
C LYS A 45 5.39 6.84 -13.46
N LEU A 46 4.99 5.70 -14.01
CA LEU A 46 4.51 4.54 -13.24
C LEU A 46 5.62 3.93 -12.39
N MET A 47 6.81 3.76 -12.96
CA MET A 47 7.97 3.21 -12.24
C MET A 47 8.35 4.08 -11.05
N GLY A 48 8.37 5.42 -11.20
CA GLY A 48 8.59 6.35 -10.10
C GLY A 48 7.52 6.27 -9.01
N ARG A 49 6.25 6.09 -9.36
CA ARG A 49 5.16 5.89 -8.38
C ARG A 49 5.27 4.56 -7.65
N TYR A 50 5.71 3.50 -8.33
CA TYR A 50 6.06 2.23 -7.67
C TYR A 50 7.24 2.38 -6.72
N LEU A 51 8.25 3.19 -7.09
CA LEU A 51 9.37 3.49 -6.20
C LEU A 51 8.92 4.24 -4.94
N ILE A 52 8.03 5.24 -5.09
CA ILE A 52 7.38 5.93 -3.96
C ILE A 52 6.59 4.93 -3.11
N ARG A 53 5.88 3.98 -3.74
CA ARG A 53 5.15 2.94 -3.02
C ARG A 53 6.08 2.10 -2.14
N TYR A 54 7.23 1.67 -2.67
CA TYR A 54 8.24 0.95 -1.91
C TYR A 54 8.88 1.82 -0.82
N ALA A 55 9.17 3.09 -1.10
CA ALA A 55 9.71 4.02 -0.12
C ALA A 55 8.73 4.24 1.05
N VAL A 56 7.44 4.41 0.77
CA VAL A 56 6.40 4.54 1.80
C VAL A 56 6.27 3.23 2.59
N ASN A 57 6.26 2.06 1.94
CA ASN A 57 6.27 0.78 2.66
C ASN A 57 7.48 0.67 3.59
N PHE A 58 8.66 1.06 3.11
CA PHE A 58 9.89 1.05 3.88
C PHE A 58 9.84 2.03 5.06
N LEU A 59 9.32 3.25 4.86
CA LEU A 59 9.11 4.24 5.93
C LEU A 59 8.11 3.76 6.98
N THR A 60 7.03 3.10 6.55
CA THR A 60 6.02 2.53 7.46
C THR A 60 6.57 1.35 8.25
N LEU A 61 7.53 0.61 7.69
CA LEU A 61 8.30 -0.37 8.45
C LEU A 61 9.34 0.32 9.34
N ALA A 62 9.93 1.43 8.90
CA ALA A 62 10.92 2.18 9.67
C ALA A 62 10.33 2.83 10.93
N THR A 63 9.03 3.18 10.94
CA THR A 63 8.33 3.64 12.15
C THR A 63 8.35 2.61 13.28
N TYR A 64 8.62 1.33 12.99
CA TYR A 64 8.88 0.31 14.01
C TYR A 64 10.10 0.59 14.89
N PHE A 65 11.17 1.18 14.33
CA PHE A 65 12.36 1.52 15.11
C PHE A 65 12.02 2.51 16.24
N TRP A 66 10.93 3.26 16.09
CA TRP A 66 10.47 4.22 17.09
C TRP A 66 9.59 3.61 18.17
N HIS A 67 8.75 2.61 17.85
CA HIS A 67 7.78 2.06 18.80
C HIS A 67 8.26 0.77 19.48
N ARG A 68 9.24 0.06 18.91
CA ARG A 68 9.75 -1.25 19.41
C ARG A 68 8.69 -2.33 19.69
N ASP A 69 7.43 -2.08 19.35
CA ASP A 69 6.32 -3.02 19.49
C ASP A 69 6.20 -3.93 18.27
N THR A 70 6.61 -5.18 18.44
CA THR A 70 6.60 -6.19 17.36
C THR A 70 5.18 -6.47 16.85
N PHE A 71 4.17 -6.35 17.71
CA PHE A 71 2.77 -6.55 17.34
C PHE A 71 2.22 -5.45 16.42
N ILE A 72 2.62 -4.19 16.64
CA ILE A 72 2.26 -3.09 15.74
C ILE A 72 2.90 -3.29 14.37
N LEU A 73 4.15 -3.75 14.32
CA LEU A 73 4.84 -4.07 13.06
C LEU A 73 4.09 -5.17 12.28
N VAL A 74 3.72 -6.27 12.96
CA VAL A 74 3.00 -7.37 12.33
C VAL A 74 1.65 -6.90 11.79
N GLY A 75 0.87 -6.16 12.58
CA GLY A 75 -0.40 -5.58 12.13
C GLY A 75 -0.22 -4.67 10.92
N THR A 76 0.81 -3.83 10.94
CA THR A 76 1.14 -2.89 9.86
C THR A 76 1.53 -3.61 8.56
N ALA A 77 2.39 -4.61 8.64
CA ALA A 77 2.80 -5.43 7.49
C ALA A 77 1.62 -6.20 6.89
N VAL A 78 0.74 -6.73 7.74
CA VAL A 78 -0.50 -7.41 7.33
C VAL A 78 -1.44 -6.42 6.63
N GLY A 79 -1.70 -5.24 7.20
CA GLY A 79 -2.55 -4.21 6.57
C GLY A 79 -2.02 -3.73 5.22
N LEU A 80 -0.70 -3.51 5.12
CA LEU A 80 -0.01 -3.14 3.88
C LEU A 80 -0.15 -4.20 2.78
N THR A 81 0.02 -5.47 3.12
CA THR A 81 -0.05 -6.59 2.16
C THR A 81 -1.48 -6.93 1.76
N LEU A 82 -2.43 -6.92 2.69
CA LEU A 82 -3.87 -7.13 2.42
C LEU A 82 -4.38 -6.12 1.42
N MET A 83 -4.10 -4.84 1.64
CA MET A 83 -4.55 -3.78 0.73
C MET A 83 -3.92 -3.97 -0.66
N GLY A 84 -2.63 -4.31 -0.72
CA GLY A 84 -1.96 -4.67 -1.98
C GLY A 84 -2.63 -5.82 -2.74
N LYS A 85 -3.07 -6.87 -2.05
CA LYS A 85 -3.75 -8.04 -2.64
C LYS A 85 -5.20 -7.75 -3.02
N ILE A 86 -5.99 -7.12 -2.14
CA ILE A 86 -7.39 -6.73 -2.40
C ILE A 86 -7.49 -5.89 -3.67
N LEU A 87 -6.54 -4.95 -3.82
CA LEU A 87 -6.51 -4.08 -4.99
C LEU A 87 -6.03 -4.81 -6.24
N ALA A 88 -5.02 -5.69 -6.14
CA ALA A 88 -4.62 -6.53 -7.27
C ALA A 88 -5.78 -7.40 -7.78
N VAL A 89 -6.57 -7.97 -6.86
CA VAL A 89 -7.79 -8.73 -7.17
C VAL A 89 -8.81 -7.83 -7.87
N LYS A 90 -9.13 -6.67 -7.30
CA LYS A 90 -10.11 -5.72 -7.89
C LYS A 90 -9.74 -5.33 -9.33
N TYR A 91 -8.45 -5.10 -9.62
CA TYR A 91 -7.99 -4.76 -10.97
C TYR A 91 -7.99 -5.95 -11.91
N SER A 92 -7.64 -7.15 -11.42
CA SER A 92 -7.68 -8.37 -12.22
C SER A 92 -9.11 -8.74 -12.62
N PHE A 93 -10.10 -8.48 -11.75
CA PHE A 93 -11.51 -8.62 -12.08
C PHE A 93 -11.99 -7.53 -13.05
N PHE A 94 -11.59 -6.26 -12.86
CA PHE A 94 -11.94 -5.17 -13.79
C PHE A 94 -11.39 -5.37 -15.21
N LYS A 95 -10.22 -6.00 -15.36
CA LYS A 95 -9.66 -6.31 -16.69
C LYS A 95 -10.39 -7.47 -17.39
N LYS A 96 -11.18 -8.26 -16.64
CA LYS A 96 -11.88 -9.42 -17.19
C LYS A 96 -13.23 -9.09 -17.84
N GLU A 97 -13.81 -7.93 -17.53
CA GLU A 97 -15.05 -7.46 -18.19
C GLU A 97 -14.80 -6.75 -19.53
N VAL A 98 -13.54 -6.46 -19.88
CA VAL A 98 -13.16 -5.97 -21.22
C VAL A 98 -12.51 -7.12 -21.98
N LYS A 99 -13.30 -8.14 -22.31
CA LYS A 99 -12.93 -9.12 -23.32
C LYS A 99 -14.16 -9.60 -24.07
#